data_AF-A0A5D6USW6-F1
#
_entry.id   AF-A0A5D6USW6-F1
#
_cell.length_a   1.000
_cell.length_b   1.000
_cell.length_c   1.000
_cell.angle_alpha   90.00
_cell.angle_beta   90.00
_cell.angle_gamma   90.00
#
_symmetry.space_group_name_H-M   'P 1'
#
loop_
_entity.id
_entity.type
_entity.pdbx_description
1 polymer ?
#
loop_
_entity_poly.entity_id
_entity_poly.type
_entity_poly.pdbx_seq_one_letter_code
_entity_poly.pdbx_strand_id
1 'polypeptide(L)'
;MRNAFLLLTLCASLASCSSESDKPAAKESYTLADETVPAQDSTTGANISAVARQPQVDTNATKIGTAPTGGAVAGGAKLIQSADCASCHREAEKLLGPAYKDVAAKYPATEANVSMLAKKIITGGSGNWGDVAMTPHPGLSQKDAEEMTRYILSLK
;
A
#
# COMPACT_ATOMS: atom_id res chain seq x y z
N MET A 1 55.35 -2.35 -16.21
CA MET A 1 55.19 -1.87 -17.60
C MET A 1 53.77 -1.32 -17.70
N ARG A 2 53.58 -0.04 -17.36
CA ARG A 2 53.31 1.07 -18.31
C ARG A 2 52.20 0.71 -19.31
N ASN A 3 51.01 1.28 -19.11
CA ASN A 3 50.55 2.34 -20.00
C ASN A 3 49.33 3.07 -19.42
N ALA A 4 49.58 4.30 -19.01
CA ALA A 4 48.60 5.35 -18.86
C ALA A 4 48.24 5.90 -20.25
N PHE A 5 46.97 6.18 -20.48
CA PHE A 5 46.55 7.23 -21.40
C PHE A 5 45.33 7.94 -20.81
N LEU A 6 45.61 9.13 -20.29
CA LEU A 6 44.68 10.26 -20.20
C LEU A 6 44.02 10.50 -21.56
N LEU A 7 42.72 10.82 -21.56
CA LEU A 7 42.20 11.88 -22.44
C LEU A 7 40.87 12.43 -21.89
N LEU A 8 41.05 13.55 -21.20
CA LEU A 8 40.11 14.62 -20.88
C LEU A 8 39.35 15.05 -22.14
N THR A 9 38.02 14.93 -22.17
CA THR A 9 37.17 15.64 -23.14
C THR A 9 36.03 16.36 -22.43
N LEU A 10 36.34 17.62 -22.17
CA LEU A 10 35.47 18.75 -21.91
C LEU A 10 34.44 18.89 -23.03
N CYS A 11 33.14 18.81 -22.70
CA CYS A 11 32.07 19.38 -23.52
C CYS A 11 31.13 20.16 -22.61
N ALA A 12 31.31 21.46 -22.67
CA ALA A 12 30.45 22.45 -22.08
C ALA A 12 29.22 22.69 -22.97
N SER A 13 28.15 23.14 -22.30
CA SER A 13 27.05 23.94 -22.83
C SER A 13 25.96 23.19 -23.60
N LEU A 14 24.74 23.26 -23.06
CA LEU A 14 23.52 23.69 -23.75
C LEU A 14 22.41 23.88 -22.68
N ALA A 15 22.46 25.02 -21.99
CA ALA A 15 21.30 25.54 -21.28
C ALA A 15 20.57 26.47 -22.27
N SER A 16 19.56 25.92 -22.95
CA SER A 16 18.56 26.71 -23.67
C SER A 16 17.28 25.89 -23.78
N CYS A 17 16.28 26.28 -23.01
CA CYS A 17 14.88 26.30 -23.47
C CYS A 17 14.11 27.27 -22.59
N SER A 18 13.77 28.40 -23.20
CA SER A 18 12.65 29.25 -22.82
C SER A 18 11.39 28.40 -22.66
N SER A 19 10.61 28.68 -21.62
CA SER A 19 9.18 28.41 -21.62
C SER A 19 8.51 29.56 -20.86
N GLU A 20 8.14 30.58 -21.64
CA GLU A 20 7.10 31.53 -21.31
C GLU A 20 5.78 30.75 -21.29
N SER A 21 5.13 30.64 -20.13
CA SER A 21 3.79 30.04 -20.01
C SER A 21 3.05 30.60 -18.78
N ASP A 22 2.09 31.46 -19.10
CA ASP A 22 0.77 31.59 -18.50
C ASP A 22 0.57 32.08 -17.04
N LYS A 23 0.21 33.38 -16.99
CA LYS A 23 -1.05 33.94 -16.45
C LYS A 23 -1.48 33.59 -15.01
N PRO A 24 -1.62 34.59 -14.12
CA PRO A 24 -2.14 34.37 -12.77
C PRO A 24 -3.66 34.14 -12.76
N ALA A 25 -4.08 33.07 -12.10
CA ALA A 25 -5.46 32.80 -11.76
C ALA A 25 -5.99 33.84 -10.77
N ALA A 26 -7.07 34.52 -11.14
CA ALA A 26 -7.84 35.40 -10.29
C ALA A 26 -9.00 34.60 -9.67
N LYS A 27 -8.96 34.49 -8.34
CA LYS A 27 -10.07 34.57 -7.37
C LYS A 27 -11.52 34.51 -7.90
N GLU A 28 -12.22 33.43 -7.54
CA GLU A 28 -13.67 33.41 -7.27
C GLU A 28 -13.87 32.61 -5.96
N SER A 29 -13.99 33.29 -4.83
CA SER A 29 -15.25 33.67 -4.16
C SER A 29 -15.99 32.47 -3.55
N TYR A 30 -15.58 32.14 -2.32
CA TYR A 30 -16.36 31.35 -1.38
C TYR A 30 -17.66 32.10 -1.07
N THR A 31 -18.81 31.50 -1.38
CA THR A 31 -20.11 31.98 -0.89
C THR A 31 -20.61 31.03 0.19
N LEU A 32 -20.63 31.57 1.41
CA LEU A 32 -21.39 31.07 2.55
C LEU A 32 -22.87 31.45 2.36
N ALA A 33 -23.74 30.46 2.41
CA ALA A 33 -25.14 30.58 2.82
C ALA A 33 -25.43 29.26 3.56
N ASP A 34 -25.43 29.26 4.89
CA ASP A 34 -26.59 29.61 5.73
C ASP A 34 -27.83 28.82 5.31
N GLU A 35 -28.08 27.71 6.00
CA GLU A 35 -29.45 27.45 6.41
C GLU A 35 -29.50 26.65 7.72
N THR A 36 -30.48 27.05 8.51
CA THR A 36 -30.61 26.91 9.95
C THR A 36 -31.20 25.56 10.37
N VAL A 37 -30.73 25.13 11.54
CA VAL A 37 -31.08 23.99 12.40
C VAL A 37 -32.60 23.83 12.63
N PRO A 38 -33.09 22.60 12.90
CA PRO A 38 -33.71 22.43 14.22
C PRO A 38 -33.16 21.22 14.99
N ALA A 39 -33.17 21.44 16.31
CA ALA A 39 -32.59 20.64 17.37
C ALA A 39 -33.25 19.27 17.56
N GLN A 40 -32.47 18.33 18.09
CA GLN A 40 -32.96 17.32 19.04
C GLN A 40 -31.92 17.16 20.16
N ASP A 41 -32.24 17.78 21.30
CA ASP A 41 -31.65 17.54 22.62
C ASP A 41 -32.20 16.22 23.17
N SER A 42 -31.34 15.45 23.84
CA SER A 42 -31.73 14.46 24.85
C SER A 42 -30.51 14.16 25.71
N THR A 43 -30.27 15.05 26.68
CA THR A 43 -29.50 14.76 27.88
C THR A 43 -30.36 14.02 28.90
N THR A 44 -29.91 12.85 29.37
CA THR A 44 -30.07 12.26 30.73
C THR A 44 -29.24 10.97 30.68
N GLY A 45 -28.14 10.78 31.40
CA GLY A 45 -27.96 10.98 32.83
C GLY A 45 -27.97 9.61 33.52
N ALA A 46 -26.83 8.91 33.55
CA ALA A 46 -26.60 7.79 34.46
C ALA A 46 -25.11 7.50 34.59
N ASN A 47 -24.50 8.15 35.58
CA ASN A 47 -23.19 7.79 36.11
C ASN A 47 -23.40 6.54 36.97
N ILE A 48 -22.92 5.38 36.51
CA ILE A 48 -22.68 4.26 37.41
C ILE A 48 -21.25 3.76 37.21
N SER A 49 -20.40 4.14 38.16
CA SER A 49 -19.14 3.47 38.41
C SER A 49 -19.44 2.02 38.78
N ALA A 50 -19.15 1.09 37.87
CA ALA A 50 -19.05 -0.33 38.19
C ALA A 50 -17.59 -0.76 37.98
N VAL A 51 -16.81 -0.69 39.06
CA VAL A 51 -15.58 -1.47 39.22
C VAL A 51 -16.00 -2.94 39.14
N ALA A 52 -15.79 -3.55 37.97
CA ALA A 52 -15.83 -4.99 37.80
C ALA A 52 -14.39 -5.48 37.66
N ARG A 53 -13.93 -6.23 38.65
CA ARG A 53 -12.71 -7.03 38.63
C ARG A 53 -12.60 -7.77 37.29
N GLN A 54 -11.61 -7.41 36.47
CA GLN A 54 -11.12 -8.29 35.43
C GLN A 54 -10.19 -9.31 36.09
N PRO A 55 -10.47 -10.62 36.08
CA PRO A 55 -9.42 -11.59 36.33
C PRO A 55 -8.43 -11.48 35.18
N GLN A 56 -7.17 -11.24 35.51
CA GLN A 56 -6.06 -11.39 34.58
C GLN A 56 -6.13 -12.81 34.00
N VAL A 57 -6.47 -12.93 32.72
CA VAL A 57 -6.32 -14.18 31.98
C VAL A 57 -4.99 -14.09 31.27
N ASP A 58 -3.97 -14.60 31.96
CA ASP A 58 -2.72 -14.99 31.34
C ASP A 58 -2.99 -16.21 30.45
N THR A 59 -3.20 -15.98 29.15
CA THR A 59 -3.12 -17.06 28.14
C THR A 59 -1.83 -16.93 27.36
N ASN A 60 -0.70 -17.00 28.07
CA ASN A 60 0.47 -17.66 27.51
C ASN A 60 0.17 -19.16 27.51
N ALA A 61 0.29 -19.78 26.33
CA ALA A 61 0.11 -21.21 26.03
C ALA A 61 -1.28 -21.63 25.50
N THR A 62 -1.50 -21.42 24.20
CA THR A 62 -2.11 -22.45 23.35
C THR A 62 -1.44 -22.40 21.98
N LYS A 63 -0.25 -23.01 21.92
CA LYS A 63 0.38 -23.45 20.68
C LYS A 63 -0.39 -24.67 20.16
N ILE A 64 -1.51 -24.45 19.49
CA ILE A 64 -2.18 -25.48 18.71
C ILE A 64 -2.11 -25.04 17.25
N GLY A 65 -1.27 -25.73 16.49
CA GLY A 65 -0.98 -25.47 15.09
C GLY A 65 -2.16 -25.84 14.19
N THR A 66 -3.16 -24.97 14.14
CA THR A 66 -4.06 -24.88 13.00
C THR A 66 -3.84 -23.51 12.37
N ALA A 67 -3.16 -23.49 11.22
CA ALA A 67 -3.01 -22.28 10.44
C ALA A 67 -4.41 -21.72 10.13
N PRO A 68 -4.66 -20.41 10.36
CA PRO A 68 -5.96 -19.81 10.07
C PRO A 68 -6.07 -19.58 8.57
N THR A 69 -6.33 -20.63 7.80
CA THR A 69 -6.40 -20.53 6.33
C THR A 69 -7.63 -19.75 5.86
N GLY A 70 -8.64 -19.55 6.72
CA GLY A 70 -9.90 -18.86 6.36
C GLY A 70 -9.96 -17.36 6.67
N GLY A 71 -9.23 -16.86 7.67
CA GLY A 71 -9.33 -15.46 8.13
C GLY A 71 -8.35 -14.51 7.44
N ALA A 72 -7.12 -14.99 7.23
CA ALA A 72 -6.02 -14.25 6.60
C ALA A 72 -6.35 -13.84 5.15
N VAL A 73 -6.88 -14.78 4.36
CA VAL A 73 -7.18 -14.60 2.94
C VAL A 73 -8.28 -13.56 2.71
N ALA A 74 -9.35 -13.59 3.50
CA ALA A 74 -10.40 -12.57 3.44
C ALA A 74 -9.91 -11.18 3.88
N GLY A 75 -9.00 -11.12 4.85
CA GLY A 75 -8.35 -9.88 5.28
C GLY A 75 -7.50 -9.24 4.19
N GLY A 76 -6.67 -10.04 3.52
CA GLY A 76 -5.79 -9.58 2.43
C GLY A 76 -6.57 -8.93 1.28
N ALA A 77 -7.68 -9.53 0.84
CA ALA A 77 -8.53 -8.96 -0.20
C ALA A 77 -9.07 -7.57 0.18
N LYS A 78 -9.58 -7.43 1.42
CA LYS A 78 -10.11 -6.17 1.93
C LYS A 78 -9.02 -5.10 2.04
N LEU A 79 -7.82 -5.49 2.46
CA LEU A 79 -6.67 -4.60 2.54
C LEU A 79 -6.29 -4.06 1.16
N ILE A 80 -6.22 -4.92 0.14
CA ILE A 80 -5.94 -4.51 -1.25
C ILE A 80 -7.03 -3.55 -1.77
N GLN A 81 -8.31 -3.84 -1.50
CA GLN A 81 -9.43 -3.00 -1.92
C GLN A 81 -9.44 -1.62 -1.23
N SER A 82 -8.92 -1.55 -0.01
CA SER A 82 -8.85 -0.30 0.77
C SER A 82 -7.62 0.54 0.43
N ALA A 83 -6.70 0.00 -0.37
CA ALA A 83 -5.47 0.65 -0.80
C ALA A 83 -5.55 1.11 -2.26
N ASP A 84 -4.46 1.67 -2.77
CA ASP A 84 -4.34 2.19 -4.13
C ASP A 84 -3.95 1.13 -5.18
N CYS A 85 -3.90 -0.15 -4.81
CA CYS A 85 -3.42 -1.24 -5.66
C CYS A 85 -4.20 -1.38 -6.99
N ALA A 86 -5.49 -1.06 -6.95
CA ALA A 86 -6.39 -1.10 -8.12
C ALA A 86 -6.10 0.03 -9.14
N SER A 87 -5.18 0.94 -8.89
CA SER A 87 -4.69 1.85 -9.94
C SER A 87 -3.82 1.14 -10.97
N CYS A 88 -3.10 0.08 -10.57
CA CYS A 88 -2.06 -0.55 -11.38
C CYS A 88 -2.26 -2.04 -11.62
N HIS A 89 -3.04 -2.73 -10.79
CA HIS A 89 -3.25 -4.17 -10.87
C HIS A 89 -4.71 -4.56 -11.03
N ARG A 90 -4.97 -5.66 -11.73
CA ARG A 90 -6.26 -6.34 -11.78
C ARG A 90 -6.07 -7.79 -11.36
N GLU A 91 -7.18 -8.45 -11.04
CA GLU A 91 -7.11 -9.85 -10.61
C GLU A 91 -6.59 -10.76 -11.74
N ALA A 92 -7.24 -10.69 -12.91
CA ALA A 92 -7.01 -11.63 -14.01
C ALA A 92 -6.36 -11.02 -15.26
N GLU A 93 -6.15 -9.70 -15.29
CA GLU A 93 -5.67 -8.98 -16.46
C GLU A 93 -4.45 -8.12 -16.12
N LYS A 94 -3.50 -8.02 -17.05
CA LYS A 94 -2.37 -7.09 -16.93
C LYS A 94 -2.86 -5.66 -17.20
N LEU A 95 -2.45 -4.71 -16.36
CA LEU A 95 -2.66 -3.28 -16.57
C LEU A 95 -1.31 -2.58 -16.66
N LEU A 96 -0.87 -1.90 -15.59
CA LEU A 96 0.49 -1.37 -15.46
C LEU A 96 1.40 -2.40 -14.81
N GLY A 97 0.90 -3.02 -13.73
CA GLY A 97 1.50 -4.20 -13.11
C GLY A 97 0.93 -5.51 -13.66
N PRO A 98 1.54 -6.66 -13.31
CA PRO A 98 1.00 -7.97 -13.64
C PRO A 98 -0.38 -8.21 -13.01
N ALA A 99 -1.16 -9.13 -13.60
CA ALA A 99 -2.36 -9.63 -12.96
C ALA A 99 -2.00 -10.32 -11.64
N TYR A 100 -2.87 -10.26 -10.62
CA TYR A 100 -2.64 -11.00 -9.38
C TYR A 100 -2.54 -12.51 -9.63
N LYS A 101 -3.32 -13.04 -10.57
CA LYS A 101 -3.23 -14.44 -11.00
C LYS A 101 -1.89 -14.79 -11.63
N ASP A 102 -1.26 -13.88 -12.37
CA ASP A 102 0.08 -14.12 -12.92
C ASP A 102 1.12 -14.18 -11.80
N VAL A 103 1.01 -13.31 -10.79
CA VAL A 103 1.86 -13.36 -9.60
C VAL A 103 1.67 -14.69 -8.87
N ALA A 104 0.42 -15.11 -8.68
CA ALA A 104 0.07 -16.37 -8.05
C ALA A 104 0.63 -17.58 -8.83
N ALA A 105 0.58 -17.55 -10.16
CA ALA A 105 1.12 -18.60 -11.02
C ALA A 105 2.66 -18.66 -11.00
N LYS A 106 3.33 -17.50 -10.97
CA LYS A 106 4.80 -17.42 -10.97
C LYS A 106 5.43 -17.84 -9.63
N TYR A 107 4.79 -17.51 -8.51
CA TYR A 107 5.36 -17.73 -7.17
C TYR A 107 4.58 -18.80 -6.39
N PRO A 108 5.24 -19.88 -5.94
CA PRO A 108 4.65 -20.84 -5.00
C PRO A 108 4.20 -20.14 -3.70
N ALA A 109 3.10 -20.59 -3.11
CA ALA A 109 2.57 -20.03 -1.86
C ALA A 109 3.36 -20.53 -0.64
N THR A 110 4.59 -20.03 -0.47
CA THR A 110 5.49 -20.33 0.66
C THR A 110 5.70 -19.09 1.51
N GLU A 111 5.99 -19.25 2.81
CA GLU A 111 6.28 -18.13 3.72
C GLU A 111 7.44 -17.25 3.23
N ALA A 112 8.45 -17.86 2.59
CA ALA A 112 9.56 -17.13 2.00
C ALA A 112 9.11 -16.19 0.86
N ASN A 113 8.24 -16.67 -0.02
CA ASN A 113 7.67 -15.85 -1.09
C ASN A 113 6.71 -14.80 -0.55
N VAL A 114 5.93 -15.12 0.48
CA VAL A 114 5.05 -14.17 1.16
C VAL A 114 5.87 -12.99 1.71
N SER A 115 6.90 -13.28 2.51
CA SER A 115 7.74 -12.21 3.09
C SER A 115 8.52 -11.42 2.04
N MET A 116 9.04 -12.10 1.00
CA MET A 116 9.78 -11.45 -0.09
C MET A 116 8.89 -10.51 -0.91
N LEU A 117 7.71 -10.96 -1.33
CA LEU A 117 6.79 -10.14 -2.11
C LEU A 117 6.18 -9.01 -1.26
N ALA A 118 5.87 -9.26 0.01
CA ALA A 118 5.44 -8.22 0.94
C ALA A 118 6.48 -7.09 1.06
N LYS A 119 7.77 -7.44 1.17
CA LYS A 119 8.85 -6.45 1.14
C LYS A 119 8.89 -5.69 -0.17
N LYS A 120 8.72 -6.38 -1.32
CA LYS A 120 8.64 -5.72 -2.63
C LYS A 120 7.47 -4.74 -2.72
N ILE A 121 6.32 -5.05 -2.15
CA ILE A 121 5.17 -4.14 -2.07
C ILE A 121 5.56 -2.87 -1.31
N ILE A 122 6.19 -3.02 -0.14
CA ILE A 122 6.56 -1.88 0.71
C ILE A 122 7.67 -1.03 0.07
N THR A 123 8.69 -1.66 -0.49
CA THR A 123 9.89 -0.96 -0.99
C THR A 123 9.84 -0.62 -2.48
N GLY A 124 8.82 -1.09 -3.20
CA GLY A 124 8.78 -1.04 -4.65
C GLY A 124 9.78 -2.02 -5.31
N GLY A 125 9.81 -2.01 -6.64
CA GLY A 125 10.75 -2.82 -7.42
C GLY A 125 10.53 -2.77 -8.93
N SER A 126 11.51 -3.25 -9.69
CA SER A 126 11.49 -3.29 -11.15
C SER A 126 12.16 -4.56 -11.69
N GLY A 127 12.00 -4.85 -12.99
CA GLY A 127 12.72 -5.90 -13.72
C GLY A 127 12.06 -7.29 -13.72
N ASN A 128 11.22 -7.63 -12.73
CA ASN A 128 10.58 -8.96 -12.67
C ASN A 128 9.42 -9.16 -13.68
N TRP A 129 8.83 -8.05 -14.16
CA TRP A 129 7.58 -8.03 -14.94
C TRP A 129 7.61 -7.07 -16.14
N GLY A 130 8.79 -6.52 -16.45
CA GLY A 130 9.02 -5.51 -17.49
C GLY A 130 9.75 -4.28 -16.96
N ASP A 131 9.75 -3.22 -17.75
CA ASP A 131 10.49 -1.98 -17.49
C ASP A 131 9.76 -1.03 -16.54
N VAL A 132 8.44 -1.19 -16.38
CA VAL A 132 7.63 -0.37 -15.46
C VAL A 132 7.93 -0.80 -14.02
N ALA A 133 8.48 0.14 -13.24
CA ALA A 133 8.72 -0.06 -11.81
C ALA A 133 7.43 0.11 -11.01
N MET A 134 7.24 -0.73 -9.99
CA MET A 134 6.21 -0.54 -8.97
C MET A 134 6.71 0.48 -7.94
N THR A 135 5.95 1.55 -7.73
CA THR A 135 6.22 2.59 -6.72
C THR A 135 6.21 1.97 -5.31
N PRO A 136 7.06 2.44 -4.37
CA PRO A 136 7.03 1.97 -2.98
C PRO A 136 5.73 2.33 -2.25
N HIS A 137 5.27 1.45 -1.37
CA HIS A 137 4.14 1.68 -0.46
C HIS A 137 4.61 1.69 1.02
N PRO A 138 5.39 2.69 1.47
CA PRO A 138 6.01 2.71 2.80
C PRO A 138 5.01 2.86 3.97
N GLY A 139 3.75 3.21 3.67
CA GLY A 139 2.68 3.29 4.67
C GLY A 139 2.11 1.92 5.07
N LEU A 140 2.45 0.85 4.36
CA LEU A 140 2.00 -0.49 4.70
C LEU A 140 2.91 -1.13 5.75
N SER A 141 2.29 -1.76 6.76
CA SER A 141 3.02 -2.61 7.68
C SER A 141 3.46 -3.91 7.00
N GLN A 142 4.57 -4.50 7.46
CA GLN A 142 5.02 -5.81 6.98
C GLN A 142 3.90 -6.86 7.09
N LYS A 143 3.18 -6.86 8.21
CA LYS A 143 2.10 -7.81 8.47
C LYS A 143 0.97 -7.65 7.45
N ASP A 144 0.51 -6.42 7.19
CA ASP A 144 -0.60 -6.21 6.25
C ASP A 144 -0.19 -6.54 4.82
N ALA A 145 1.04 -6.20 4.42
CA ALA A 145 1.59 -6.57 3.11
C ALA A 145 1.71 -8.10 2.95
N GLU A 146 2.03 -8.84 4.01
CA GLU A 146 2.03 -10.31 4.01
C GLU A 146 0.61 -10.87 3.86
N GLU A 147 -0.40 -10.32 4.56
CA GLU A 147 -1.80 -10.72 4.39
C GLU A 147 -2.30 -10.48 2.95
N MET A 148 -2.00 -9.29 2.39
CA MET A 148 -2.29 -8.98 0.97
C MET A 148 -1.62 -9.99 0.03
N THR A 149 -0.36 -10.33 0.29
CA THR A 149 0.40 -11.28 -0.52
C THR A 149 -0.16 -12.69 -0.42
N ARG A 150 -0.55 -13.15 0.77
CA ARG A 150 -1.21 -14.46 0.95
C ARG A 150 -2.49 -14.55 0.14
N TYR A 151 -3.30 -13.50 0.15
CA TYR A 151 -4.48 -13.42 -0.72
C TYR A 151 -4.08 -13.52 -2.20
N ILE A 152 -3.13 -12.70 -2.68
CA ILE A 152 -2.68 -12.74 -4.08
C ILE A 152 -2.25 -14.16 -4.49
N LEU A 153 -1.40 -14.82 -3.68
CA LEU A 153 -0.88 -16.15 -4.00
C LEU A 153 -1.93 -17.27 -3.94
N SER A 154 -3.09 -17.00 -3.33
CA SER A 154 -4.24 -17.91 -3.27
C SER A 154 -5.11 -17.90 -4.52
N LEU A 155 -4.97 -16.91 -5.40
CA LEU A 155 -5.83 -16.70 -6.59
C LEU A 155 -5.51 -17.62 -7.79
N LYS A 156 -4.93 -18.80 -7.55
CA LYS A 156 -4.59 -19.75 -8.61
C LYS A 156 -5.83 -20.36 -9.26
#